data_AF-A0A538KM98-F1
#
_entry.id   AF-A0A538KM98-F1
#
_cell.length_a   1.000
_cell.length_b   1.000
_cell.length_c   1.000
_cell.angle_alpha   90.00
_cell.angle_beta   90.00
_cell.angle_gamma   90.00
#
_symmetry.space_group_name_H-M   'P 1'
#
loop_
_entity.id
_entity.type
_entity.pdbx_description
1 polymer ?
#
loop_
_entity_poly.entity_id
_entity_poly.type
_entity_poly.pdbx_seq_one_letter_code
_entity_poly.pdbx_strand_id
1 'polypeptide(L)'
;MKGTSRLPSPALVVSLVALFVALSGGAAAATVVASQQGATADAARAQQATRVANLTRRLALSSSSRSGGMVSSCCRGPRGPRGPRGPRGPRGANGGFTTANVTYVDGPVAHLCQLGAGSCAVGVSVAACPVGKVAIGGGWMGDSPDPPVAATVAANAAANDKTGWGVVMVNDTDAVTASYHAFAACAG
;
A
#
# COMPACT_ATOMS: atom_id res chain seq x y z
N MET A 1 -15.11 -55.99 20.51
CA MET A 1 -14.35 -54.79 20.90
C MET A 1 -15.26 -53.58 20.74
N LYS A 2 -15.73 -53.01 21.85
CA LYS A 2 -16.79 -51.99 21.88
C LYS A 2 -16.13 -50.61 21.96
N GLY A 3 -16.05 -49.91 20.83
CA GLY A 3 -15.48 -48.56 20.76
C GLY A 3 -16.44 -47.55 21.38
N THR A 4 -16.05 -46.94 22.49
CA THR A 4 -16.81 -45.83 23.10
C THR A 4 -16.45 -44.53 22.40
N SER A 5 -17.37 -44.02 21.58
CA SER A 5 -17.26 -42.68 21.00
C SER A 5 -17.35 -41.64 22.14
N ARG A 6 -16.24 -40.98 22.46
CA ARG A 6 -16.27 -39.83 23.38
C ARG A 6 -16.75 -38.61 22.60
N LEU A 7 -17.85 -38.02 23.06
CA LEU A 7 -18.36 -36.77 22.53
C LEU A 7 -17.31 -35.66 22.79
N PRO A 8 -16.95 -34.85 21.77
CA PRO A 8 -16.00 -33.76 21.95
C PRO A 8 -16.57 -32.76 22.97
N SER A 9 -15.72 -32.29 23.89
CA SER A 9 -16.14 -31.31 24.87
C SER A 9 -16.53 -30.00 24.17
N PRO A 10 -17.49 -29.23 24.71
CA PRO A 10 -17.87 -27.93 24.14
C PRO A 10 -16.67 -27.00 23.94
N ALA A 11 -15.68 -27.07 24.83
CA ALA A 11 -14.43 -26.32 24.74
C ALA A 11 -13.60 -26.68 23.49
N LEU A 12 -13.61 -27.95 23.07
CA LEU A 12 -12.88 -28.42 21.88
C LEU A 12 -13.52 -27.88 20.60
N VAL A 13 -14.86 -27.79 20.57
CA VAL A 13 -15.59 -27.20 19.44
C VAL A 13 -15.27 -25.69 19.33
N VAL A 14 -15.30 -24.97 20.45
CA VAL A 14 -15.03 -23.52 20.47
C VAL A 14 -13.60 -23.20 20.02
N SER A 15 -12.61 -23.99 20.47
CA SER A 15 -11.22 -23.79 20.08
C SER A 15 -10.95 -24.12 18.60
N LEU A 16 -11.63 -25.12 18.02
CA LEU A 16 -11.56 -25.39 16.59
C LEU A 16 -12.19 -24.26 15.76
N VAL A 17 -13.35 -23.74 16.17
CA VAL A 17 -14.00 -22.61 15.47
C VAL A 17 -13.12 -21.35 15.52
N ALA A 18 -12.55 -21.04 16.69
CA ALA A 18 -11.63 -19.90 16.84
C ALA A 18 -10.39 -20.06 15.96
N LEU A 19 -9.83 -21.27 15.85
CA LEU A 19 -8.69 -21.56 14.99
C LEU A 19 -9.04 -21.33 13.50
N PHE A 20 -10.19 -21.79 13.03
CA PHE A 20 -10.61 -21.56 11.64
C PHE A 20 -10.85 -20.08 11.33
N VAL A 21 -11.42 -19.32 12.26
CA VAL A 21 -11.62 -17.87 12.10
C VAL A 21 -10.26 -17.15 12.04
N ALA A 22 -9.30 -17.53 12.89
CA ALA A 22 -7.95 -16.96 12.87
C ALA A 22 -7.18 -17.25 11.56
N LEU A 23 -7.41 -18.40 10.92
CA LEU A 23 -6.78 -18.76 9.65
C LEU A 23 -7.45 -18.11 8.42
N SER A 24 -8.65 -17.54 8.55
CA SER A 24 -9.43 -17.02 7.41
C SER A 24 -8.97 -15.63 6.89
N GLY A 25 -7.94 -15.03 7.50
CA GLY A 25 -7.51 -13.65 7.22
C GLY A 25 -6.46 -13.44 6.10
N GLY A 26 -6.10 -14.45 5.30
CA GLY A 26 -4.88 -14.41 4.47
C GLY A 26 -5.02 -14.38 2.93
N ALA A 27 -6.10 -13.84 2.34
CA ALA A 27 -6.35 -13.95 0.89
C ALA A 27 -6.44 -12.62 0.10
N ALA A 28 -5.76 -11.56 0.54
CA ALA A 28 -5.75 -10.26 -0.17
C ALA A 28 -4.33 -9.74 -0.50
N ALA A 29 -3.37 -10.64 -0.75
CA ALA A 29 -2.00 -10.22 -1.12
C ALA A 29 -1.32 -11.08 -2.21
N ALA A 30 -2.04 -12.00 -2.88
CA ALA A 30 -1.46 -12.81 -3.96
C ALA A 30 -1.78 -12.31 -5.38
N THR A 31 -2.79 -11.45 -5.55
CA THR A 31 -3.10 -10.83 -6.86
C THR A 31 -2.23 -9.61 -7.16
N VAL A 32 -1.55 -9.03 -6.15
CA VAL A 32 -0.75 -7.81 -6.31
C VAL A 32 0.75 -8.09 -6.49
N VAL A 33 1.20 -9.32 -6.23
CA VAL A 33 2.60 -9.73 -6.47
C VAL A 33 2.77 -10.43 -7.83
N ALA A 34 1.69 -10.94 -8.43
CA ALA A 34 1.71 -11.50 -9.78
C ALA A 34 1.79 -10.45 -10.91
N SER A 35 1.71 -9.16 -10.60
CA SER A 35 1.77 -8.06 -11.58
C SER A 35 3.19 -7.54 -11.87
N GLN A 36 4.21 -7.97 -11.13
CA GLN A 36 5.61 -7.57 -11.42
C GLN A 36 6.37 -8.54 -12.32
N GLN A 37 5.82 -9.71 -12.63
CA GLN A 37 6.48 -10.71 -13.48
C GLN A 37 5.47 -11.34 -14.45
N GLY A 38 4.87 -10.50 -15.29
CA GLY A 38 3.97 -10.94 -16.36
C GLY A 38 4.33 -10.22 -17.65
N ALA A 39 5.28 -10.79 -18.39
CA ALA A 39 5.45 -10.50 -19.80
C ALA A 39 4.07 -10.54 -20.47
N THR A 40 3.62 -9.41 -20.98
CA THR A 40 2.33 -9.31 -21.65
C THR A 40 2.27 -10.32 -22.80
N ALA A 41 1.08 -10.86 -23.08
CA ALA A 41 0.86 -11.80 -24.17
C ALA A 41 1.32 -11.26 -25.55
N ASP A 42 1.49 -9.93 -25.65
CA ASP A 42 2.06 -9.24 -26.81
C ASP A 42 3.56 -9.50 -26.99
N ALA A 43 4.32 -9.69 -25.91
CA ALA A 43 5.73 -10.03 -25.95
C ALA A 43 5.96 -11.46 -26.47
N ALA A 44 5.06 -12.40 -26.15
CA ALA A 44 5.12 -13.77 -26.67
C ALA A 44 4.80 -13.84 -28.18
N ARG A 45 3.82 -13.06 -28.67
CA ARG A 45 3.52 -12.96 -30.10
C ARG A 45 4.65 -12.32 -30.91
N ALA A 46 5.38 -11.35 -30.34
CA ALA A 46 6.55 -10.74 -30.97
C ALA A 46 7.72 -11.74 -31.15
N GLN A 47 7.88 -12.71 -30.24
CA GLN A 47 8.93 -13.73 -30.34
C GLN A 47 8.62 -14.84 -31.35
N GLN A 48 7.34 -15.15 -31.61
CA GLN A 48 6.97 -16.12 -32.65
C GLN A 48 7.07 -15.54 -34.06
N ALA A 49 6.75 -14.25 -34.26
CA ALA A 49 6.88 -13.59 -35.56
C ALA A 49 8.34 -13.52 -36.05
N THR A 50 9.30 -13.38 -35.14
CA THR A 50 10.73 -13.31 -35.46
C THR A 50 11.35 -14.66 -35.80
N ARG A 51 10.83 -15.78 -35.27
CA ARG A 51 11.29 -17.13 -35.64
C ARG A 51 10.81 -17.57 -37.02
N VAL A 52 9.56 -17.25 -37.39
CA VAL A 52 9.02 -17.59 -38.73
C VAL A 52 9.69 -16.74 -39.82
N ALA A 53 9.93 -15.45 -39.57
CA ALA A 53 10.61 -14.56 -40.51
C ALA A 53 12.08 -14.96 -40.80
N ASN A 54 12.75 -15.59 -39.83
CA ASN A 54 14.12 -16.08 -40.00
C ASN A 54 14.19 -17.42 -40.75
N LEU A 55 13.15 -18.26 -40.65
CA LEU A 55 13.06 -19.52 -41.39
C LEU A 55 12.72 -19.29 -42.87
N THR A 56 11.79 -18.38 -43.20
CA THR A 56 11.51 -17.99 -44.59
C THR A 56 12.69 -17.30 -45.24
N ARG A 57 13.47 -16.50 -44.50
CA ARG A 57 14.71 -15.91 -45.01
C ARG A 57 15.77 -16.97 -45.34
N ARG A 58 15.93 -18.01 -44.53
CA ARG A 58 16.93 -19.06 -44.82
C ARG A 58 16.55 -19.97 -45.99
N LEU A 59 15.26 -20.21 -46.21
CA LEU A 59 14.77 -21.02 -47.34
C LEU A 59 14.73 -20.23 -48.66
N ALA A 60 14.56 -18.90 -48.61
CA ALA A 60 14.64 -18.03 -49.78
C ALA A 60 16.08 -17.88 -50.33
N LEU A 61 17.11 -18.14 -49.51
CA LEU A 61 18.52 -18.08 -49.94
C LEU A 61 19.04 -19.40 -50.53
N SER A 62 18.33 -20.53 -50.39
CA SER A 62 18.80 -21.84 -50.89
C SER A 62 18.23 -22.24 -52.25
N SER A 63 17.33 -21.45 -52.86
CA SER A 63 16.60 -21.86 -54.08
C SER A 63 16.90 -21.07 -55.35
N SER A 64 17.75 -20.04 -55.34
CA SER A 64 17.98 -19.23 -56.55
C SER A 64 19.46 -19.11 -56.89
N SER A 65 20.05 -20.24 -57.27
CA SER A 65 21.14 -20.23 -58.24
C SER A 65 20.52 -20.08 -59.63
N ARG A 66 20.69 -18.92 -60.27
CA ARG A 66 21.05 -18.74 -61.70
C ARG A 66 20.76 -17.32 -62.19
N SER A 67 21.86 -16.68 -62.60
CA SER A 67 22.01 -15.79 -63.76
C SER A 67 21.08 -14.58 -63.93
N GLY A 68 21.69 -13.40 -63.94
CA GLY A 68 21.21 -12.22 -64.68
C GLY A 68 20.78 -11.06 -63.79
N GLY A 69 21.61 -10.02 -63.72
CA GLY A 69 21.25 -8.76 -63.05
C GLY A 69 22.38 -8.09 -62.28
N MET A 70 23.53 -7.85 -62.91
CA MET A 70 24.41 -6.76 -62.47
C MET A 70 23.68 -5.46 -62.80
N VAL A 71 23.18 -4.71 -61.81
CA VAL A 71 23.48 -3.28 -61.54
C VAL A 71 22.84 -2.94 -60.18
N SER A 72 23.57 -2.21 -59.32
CA SER A 72 23.03 -1.41 -58.21
C SER A 72 22.94 -2.00 -56.79
N SER A 73 23.91 -2.80 -56.33
CA SER A 73 24.01 -3.11 -54.89
C SER A 73 25.40 -3.04 -54.25
N CYS A 74 26.43 -2.61 -54.99
CA CYS A 74 27.82 -2.63 -54.49
C CYS A 74 28.17 -1.44 -53.56
N CYS A 75 27.37 -0.37 -53.54
CA CYS A 75 27.85 0.91 -52.98
C CYS A 75 27.07 1.47 -51.78
N ARG A 76 26.19 0.71 -51.13
CA ARG A 76 25.54 1.21 -49.89
C ARG A 76 26.44 0.95 -48.69
N GLY A 77 27.11 2.00 -48.23
CA GLY A 77 27.98 1.95 -47.04
C GLY A 77 27.26 1.53 -45.75
N PRO A 78 28.01 1.16 -44.71
CA PRO A 78 27.44 0.71 -43.44
C PRO A 78 26.53 1.79 -42.83
N ARG A 79 25.47 1.36 -42.15
CA ARG A 79 24.60 2.26 -41.38
C ARG A 79 25.45 3.01 -40.35
N GLY A 80 25.34 4.32 -40.32
CA GLY A 80 26.07 5.15 -39.36
C GLY A 80 25.78 4.80 -37.90
N PRO A 81 26.65 5.21 -36.96
CA PRO A 81 26.45 4.97 -35.55
C PRO A 81 25.12 5.57 -35.08
N ARG A 82 24.55 4.98 -34.02
CA ARG A 82 23.37 5.56 -33.36
C ARG A 82 23.72 6.97 -32.88
N GLY A 83 22.82 7.93 -33.14
CA GLY A 83 23.00 9.31 -32.68
C GLY A 83 23.10 9.41 -31.15
N PRO A 84 23.64 10.52 -30.64
CA PRO A 84 23.73 10.75 -29.20
C PRO A 84 22.34 10.71 -28.55
N ARG A 85 22.30 10.38 -27.26
CA ARG A 85 21.07 10.49 -26.48
C ARG A 85 20.59 11.95 -26.50
N GLY A 86 19.29 12.15 -26.70
CA GLY A 86 18.68 13.48 -26.64
C GLY A 86 18.85 14.15 -25.27
N PRO A 87 18.67 15.48 -25.19
CA PRO A 87 18.78 16.21 -23.93
C PRO A 87 17.75 15.72 -22.91
N ARG A 88 18.05 15.93 -21.62
CA ARG A 88 17.07 15.72 -20.55
C ARG A 88 15.88 16.66 -20.78
N GLY A 89 14.66 16.16 -20.56
CA GLY A 89 13.45 16.99 -20.62
C GLY A 89 13.44 18.10 -19.54
N PRO A 90 12.55 19.10 -19.69
CA PRO A 90 12.43 20.19 -18.73
C PRO A 90 12.03 19.68 -17.34
N ARG A 91 12.36 20.45 -16.31
CA ARG A 91 11.83 20.24 -14.96
C ARG A 91 10.32 20.43 -14.97
N GLY A 92 9.57 19.61 -14.23
CA GLY A 92 8.13 19.80 -14.04
C GLY A 92 7.80 21.09 -13.28
N ALA A 93 6.55 21.53 -13.35
CA ALA A 93 6.06 22.70 -12.62
C ALA A 93 6.20 22.52 -11.10
N ASN A 94 6.28 23.63 -10.36
CA ASN A 94 6.23 23.60 -8.90
C ASN A 94 4.85 23.14 -8.42
N GLY A 95 4.81 22.39 -7.32
CA GLY A 95 3.56 22.01 -6.66
C GLY A 95 2.88 23.22 -5.98
N GLY A 96 1.56 23.17 -5.82
CA GLY A 96 0.76 24.26 -5.25
C GLY A 96 0.59 24.25 -3.73
N PHE A 97 1.34 23.43 -2.99
CA PHE A 97 1.21 23.35 -1.53
C PHE A 97 1.74 24.62 -0.86
N THR A 98 0.91 25.27 -0.05
CA THR A 98 1.28 26.42 0.77
C THR A 98 0.78 26.22 2.20
N THR A 99 1.46 26.82 3.17
CA THR A 99 1.05 26.77 4.59
C THR A 99 -0.31 27.43 4.84
N ALA A 100 -0.72 28.37 3.99
CA ALA A 100 -2.02 29.03 4.07
C ALA A 100 -3.21 28.07 3.88
N ASN A 101 -3.00 26.91 3.23
CA ASN A 101 -4.04 25.91 3.02
C ASN A 101 -4.10 24.86 4.15
N VAL A 102 -3.20 24.95 5.14
CA VAL A 102 -3.17 24.06 6.30
C VAL A 102 -4.06 24.61 7.40
N THR A 103 -4.96 23.78 7.91
CA THR A 103 -5.81 24.08 9.08
C THR A 103 -5.61 23.01 10.14
N TYR A 104 -5.50 23.45 11.40
CA TYR A 104 -5.48 22.56 12.54
C TYR A 104 -6.90 22.39 13.09
N VAL A 105 -7.24 21.17 13.47
CA VAL A 105 -8.52 20.81 14.07
C VAL A 105 -8.28 19.86 15.24
N ASP A 106 -9.03 20.07 16.32
CA ASP A 106 -8.98 19.23 17.50
C ASP A 106 -10.13 18.22 17.47
N GLY A 107 -9.85 17.03 17.97
CA GLY A 107 -10.82 15.98 18.22
C GLY A 107 -11.50 16.15 19.58
N PRO A 108 -12.47 15.28 19.90
CA PRO A 108 -13.09 15.27 21.22
C PRO A 108 -12.09 14.80 22.28
N VAL A 109 -12.22 15.33 23.50
CA VAL A 109 -11.44 14.84 24.66
C VAL A 109 -11.90 13.42 25.01
N ALA A 110 -10.95 12.50 25.09
CA ALA A 110 -11.11 11.16 25.59
C ALA A 110 -10.66 11.10 27.06
N HIS A 111 -11.57 10.66 27.93
CA HIS A 111 -11.28 10.45 29.35
C HIS A 111 -10.96 8.97 29.59
N LEU A 112 -9.81 8.71 30.19
CA LEU A 112 -9.36 7.39 30.57
C LEU A 112 -9.46 7.23 32.08
N CYS A 113 -10.07 6.13 32.52
CA CYS A 113 -10.01 5.74 33.92
C CYS A 113 -8.65 5.09 34.25
N GLN A 114 -8.44 4.80 35.53
CA GLN A 114 -7.27 4.06 36.00
C GLN A 114 -7.17 2.67 35.35
N LEU A 115 -5.94 2.20 35.13
CA LEU A 115 -5.64 0.83 34.76
C LEU A 115 -6.26 -0.13 35.78
N GLY A 116 -7.01 -1.12 35.28
CA GLY A 116 -7.73 -2.07 36.12
C GLY A 116 -9.16 -1.67 36.50
N ALA A 117 -9.57 -0.41 36.26
CA ALA A 117 -10.95 0.04 36.49
C ALA A 117 -11.94 -0.36 35.37
N GLY A 118 -11.45 -0.99 34.30
CA GLY A 118 -12.26 -1.57 33.22
C GLY A 118 -11.80 -1.13 31.83
N SER A 119 -12.69 -1.27 30.83
CA SER A 119 -12.39 -0.89 29.44
C SER A 119 -12.25 0.61 29.23
N CYS A 120 -12.68 1.44 30.20
CA CYS A 120 -12.48 2.90 30.17
C CYS A 120 -11.02 3.31 30.31
N ALA A 121 -10.09 2.38 30.64
CA ALA A 121 -8.66 2.67 30.64
C ALA A 121 -8.12 2.85 29.21
N VAL A 122 -8.93 2.55 28.19
CA VAL A 122 -8.64 2.79 26.77
C VAL A 122 -9.52 3.92 26.26
N GLY A 123 -8.89 4.96 25.71
CA GLY A 123 -9.55 6.11 25.10
C GLY A 123 -9.31 6.13 23.59
N VAL A 124 -10.26 6.75 22.87
CA VAL A 124 -10.12 7.03 21.43
C VAL A 124 -10.52 8.49 21.19
N SER A 125 -9.68 9.22 20.48
CA SER A 125 -9.99 10.57 19.99
C SER A 125 -9.69 10.65 18.49
N VAL A 126 -10.60 11.26 17.74
CA VAL A 126 -10.48 11.43 16.29
C VAL A 126 -10.72 12.90 15.93
N ALA A 127 -9.69 13.54 15.39
CA ALA A 127 -9.76 14.88 14.84
C ALA A 127 -10.13 14.80 13.36
N ALA A 128 -11.35 15.22 13.00
CA ALA A 128 -11.85 15.15 11.63
C ALA A 128 -11.50 16.42 10.83
N CYS A 129 -10.90 16.24 9.67
CA CYS A 129 -10.61 17.33 8.74
C CYS A 129 -11.90 17.92 8.14
N PRO A 130 -11.91 19.23 7.84
CA PRO A 130 -13.00 19.84 7.08
C PRO A 130 -13.19 19.13 5.73
N VAL A 131 -14.43 19.16 5.22
CA VAL A 131 -14.78 18.55 3.92
C VAL A 131 -13.84 19.09 2.82
N GLY A 132 -13.32 18.17 2.00
CA GLY A 132 -12.40 18.49 0.91
C GLY A 132 -10.94 18.60 1.32
N LYS A 133 -10.61 18.55 2.62
CA LYS A 133 -9.24 18.47 3.13
C LYS A 133 -8.86 17.05 3.53
N VAL A 134 -7.57 16.77 3.47
CA VAL A 134 -6.97 15.51 3.92
C VAL A 134 -5.99 15.76 5.07
N ALA A 135 -5.91 14.81 6.00
CA ALA A 135 -4.94 14.81 7.06
C ALA A 135 -3.53 14.61 6.47
N ILE A 136 -2.68 15.61 6.68
CA ILE A 136 -1.27 15.59 6.29
C ILE A 136 -0.34 15.37 7.51
N GLY A 137 -0.91 15.41 8.70
CA GLY A 137 -0.24 15.12 9.96
C GLY A 137 -1.21 15.23 11.12
N GLY A 138 -0.74 14.91 12.31
CA GLY A 138 -1.52 15.01 13.53
C GLY A 138 -0.81 14.37 14.71
N GLY A 139 -1.51 14.29 15.83
CA GLY A 139 -1.00 13.72 17.05
C GLY A 139 -2.04 13.77 18.15
N TRP A 140 -1.57 13.89 19.38
CA TRP A 140 -2.41 14.07 20.56
C TRP A 140 -1.79 15.10 21.50
N MET A 141 -2.63 15.63 22.39
CA MET A 141 -2.23 16.51 23.47
C MET A 141 -2.99 16.12 24.74
N GLY A 142 -2.31 16.11 25.88
CA GLY A 142 -2.94 15.87 27.18
C GLY A 142 -3.77 17.08 27.60
N ASP A 143 -4.93 16.83 28.19
CA ASP A 143 -5.87 17.85 28.61
C ASP A 143 -5.78 18.13 30.11
N SER A 144 -6.16 19.34 30.50
CA SER A 144 -6.31 19.74 31.90
C SER A 144 -7.68 19.27 32.43
N PRO A 145 -7.81 18.87 33.70
CA PRO A 145 -6.80 18.94 34.77
C PRO A 145 -5.89 17.71 34.90
N ASP A 146 -6.15 16.65 34.16
CA ASP A 146 -5.53 15.33 34.33
C ASP A 146 -4.82 14.86 33.04
N PRO A 147 -3.72 15.49 32.62
CA PRO A 147 -3.00 15.04 31.44
C PRO A 147 -2.35 13.66 31.69
N PRO A 148 -2.14 12.83 30.67
CA PRO A 148 -1.57 11.50 30.85
C PRO A 148 -0.12 11.58 31.36
N VAL A 149 0.14 11.01 32.55
CA VAL A 149 1.50 10.97 33.15
C VAL A 149 2.26 9.68 32.84
N ALA A 150 1.53 8.58 32.61
CA ALA A 150 2.05 7.34 32.06
C ALA A 150 0.95 6.66 31.24
N ALA A 151 1.16 6.59 29.93
CA ALA A 151 0.20 6.05 28.99
C ALA A 151 0.89 5.47 27.75
N THR A 152 0.26 4.46 27.17
CA THR A 152 0.72 3.82 25.94
C THR A 152 -0.21 4.21 24.79
N VAL A 153 0.37 4.68 23.69
CA VAL A 153 -0.38 5.00 22.48
C VAL A 153 -0.42 3.76 21.59
N ALA A 154 -1.58 3.12 21.50
CA ALA A 154 -1.79 1.93 20.69
C ALA A 154 -1.90 2.25 19.19
N ALA A 155 -2.44 3.41 18.84
CA ALA A 155 -2.50 3.89 17.47
C ALA A 155 -2.36 5.42 17.42
N ASN A 156 -1.61 5.91 16.44
CA ASN A 156 -1.42 7.34 16.16
C ASN A 156 -1.22 7.52 14.66
N ALA A 157 -2.30 7.71 13.93
CA ALA A 157 -2.25 7.72 12.47
C ALA A 157 -3.41 8.50 11.85
N ALA A 158 -3.23 8.89 10.60
CA ALA A 158 -4.34 9.33 9.77
C ALA A 158 -5.36 8.19 9.59
N ALA A 159 -6.64 8.54 9.53
CA ALA A 159 -7.69 7.60 9.13
C ALA A 159 -7.39 7.02 7.73
N ASN A 160 -7.89 5.83 7.44
CA ASN A 160 -7.59 5.12 6.18
C ASN A 160 -8.01 5.91 4.92
N ASP A 161 -9.10 6.66 5.04
CA ASP A 161 -9.63 7.58 4.03
C ASP A 161 -8.94 8.96 4.04
N LYS A 162 -7.98 9.15 4.94
CA LYS A 162 -7.22 10.39 5.18
C LYS A 162 -8.09 11.57 5.60
N THR A 163 -9.33 11.34 6.05
CA THR A 163 -10.25 12.43 6.42
C THR A 163 -10.05 12.95 7.83
N GLY A 164 -9.07 12.43 8.57
CA GLY A 164 -8.78 12.87 9.92
C GLY A 164 -7.57 12.16 10.52
N TRP A 165 -7.33 12.43 11.79
CA TRP A 165 -6.27 11.83 12.59
C TRP A 165 -6.85 11.14 13.82
N GLY A 166 -6.52 9.87 14.02
CA GLY A 166 -7.02 9.05 15.10
C GLY A 166 -5.91 8.66 16.07
N VAL A 167 -6.20 8.77 17.37
CA VAL A 167 -5.32 8.34 18.43
C VAL A 167 -6.07 7.42 19.39
N VAL A 168 -5.49 6.25 19.64
CA VAL A 168 -5.96 5.30 20.65
C VAL A 168 -4.91 5.21 21.74
N MET A 169 -5.30 5.46 22.98
CA MET A 169 -4.41 5.51 24.13
C MET A 169 -4.91 4.60 25.25
N VAL A 170 -3.98 4.04 26.00
CA VAL A 170 -4.24 3.30 27.24
C VAL A 170 -3.58 4.03 28.39
N ASN A 171 -4.31 4.27 29.48
CA ASN A 171 -3.75 4.78 30.73
C ASN A 171 -3.05 3.62 31.45
N ASP A 172 -1.76 3.76 31.70
CA ASP A 172 -0.93 2.71 32.33
C ASP A 172 -0.86 2.88 33.85
N THR A 173 -1.55 3.89 34.40
CA THR A 173 -1.57 4.15 35.86
C THR A 173 -2.81 3.57 36.51
N ASP A 174 -2.64 2.89 37.64
CA ASP A 174 -3.74 2.38 38.49
C ASP A 174 -4.22 3.41 39.53
N ALA A 175 -3.55 4.57 39.62
CA ALA A 175 -3.78 5.57 40.65
C ALA A 175 -4.56 6.81 40.17
N VAL A 176 -4.38 7.24 38.93
CA VAL A 176 -4.93 8.51 38.42
C VAL A 176 -5.69 8.33 37.11
N THR A 177 -6.69 9.18 36.89
CA THR A 177 -7.33 9.30 35.57
C THR A 177 -6.43 10.07 34.62
N ALA A 178 -6.74 10.00 33.33
CA ALA A 178 -6.05 10.78 32.31
C ALA A 178 -7.04 11.30 31.27
N SER A 179 -6.76 12.44 30.65
CA SER A 179 -7.53 13.01 29.56
C SER A 179 -6.64 13.52 28.44
N TYR A 180 -7.08 13.31 27.19
CA TYR A 180 -6.36 13.79 26.00
C TYR A 180 -7.31 13.97 24.83
N HIS A 181 -6.90 14.77 23.84
CA HIS A 181 -7.54 14.83 22.53
C HIS A 181 -6.51 14.57 21.42
N ALA A 182 -6.99 14.07 20.29
CA ALA A 182 -6.23 14.05 19.05
C ALA A 182 -6.30 15.43 18.38
N PHE A 183 -5.29 15.79 17.60
CA PHE A 183 -5.34 16.93 16.69
C PHE A 183 -4.92 16.49 15.29
N ALA A 184 -5.44 17.16 14.26
CA ALA A 184 -5.08 16.92 12.86
C ALA A 184 -4.63 18.23 12.19
N ALA A 185 -3.55 18.15 11.43
CA ALA A 185 -3.18 19.13 10.42
C ALA A 185 -3.77 18.70 9.08
N CYS A 186 -4.68 19.52 8.53
CA CYS A 186 -5.45 19.21 7.35
C CYS A 186 -5.12 20.16 6.21
N ALA A 187 -4.91 19.65 5.00
CA ALA A 187 -4.67 20.46 3.81
C ALA A 187 -5.54 20.00 2.63
N GLY A 188 -5.91 20.95 1.77
CA GLY A 188 -6.74 20.74 0.59
C GLY A 188 -6.84 22.02 -0.23
#